data_AF-A0A2E9MKC5-F1
#
_entry.id   AF-A0A2E9MKC5-F1
#
_cell.length_a   1.000
_cell.length_b   1.000
_cell.length_c   1.000
_cell.angle_alpha   90.00
_cell.angle_beta   90.00
_cell.angle_gamma   90.00
#
_symmetry.space_group_name_H-M   'P 1'
#
loop_
_entity.id
_entity.type
_entity.pdbx_description
1 polymer ?
#
loop_
_entity_poly.entity_id
_entity_poly.type
_entity_poly.pdbx_seq_one_letter_code
_entity_poly.pdbx_strand_id
1 'polypeptide(L)'
;MKSQTCIGKSSGKPLTEYESQRDAQEGADHARQAYGRKMAPYQCDTCGMWHLAAENRQTPSTKCPVCTGSDGKPKDTYRNESEAQRRADILRKEQGAELRVYACEKGHGWHLTKGYSGNFSIKKTSRKKSRR
;
A
#
# COMPACT_ATOMS: atom_id res chain seq x y z
N MET A 1 10.71 -8.23 19.37
CA MET A 1 9.58 -8.19 20.33
C MET A 1 8.26 -8.04 19.55
N LYS A 2 7.08 -8.16 20.18
CA LYS A 2 5.81 -7.77 19.54
C LYS A 2 5.45 -6.35 19.94
N SER A 3 5.01 -5.56 18.98
CA SER A 3 4.62 -4.17 19.19
C SER A 3 3.40 -4.06 20.12
N GLN A 4 3.44 -3.09 21.03
CA GLN A 4 2.25 -2.71 21.79
C GLN A 4 1.43 -1.63 21.06
N THR A 5 2.08 -0.89 20.17
CA THR A 5 1.52 0.30 19.50
C THR A 5 1.20 0.06 18.03
N CYS A 6 1.99 -0.77 17.33
CA CYS A 6 1.85 -0.95 15.88
C CYS A 6 1.08 -2.23 15.51
N ILE A 7 -0.23 -2.13 15.30
CA ILE A 7 -1.06 -3.25 14.84
C ILE A 7 -1.09 -3.30 13.31
N GLY A 8 -0.86 -4.49 12.73
CA GLY A 8 -0.95 -4.68 11.28
C GLY A 8 -2.39 -4.49 10.78
N LYS A 9 -2.65 -3.44 10.00
CA LYS A 9 -4.01 -3.10 9.51
C LYS A 9 -4.74 -4.26 8.82
N SER A 10 -4.01 -5.11 8.08
CA SER A 10 -4.60 -6.25 7.39
C SER A 10 -4.68 -7.54 8.22
N SER A 11 -3.92 -7.65 9.30
CA SER A 11 -3.84 -8.88 10.11
C SER A 11 -4.52 -8.74 11.48
N GLY A 12 -4.74 -7.52 11.97
CA GLY A 12 -5.20 -7.24 13.33
C GLY A 12 -4.21 -7.67 14.41
N LYS A 13 -2.99 -8.11 14.04
CA LYS A 13 -1.99 -8.65 14.95
C LYS A 13 -0.88 -7.62 15.20
N PRO A 14 -0.29 -7.60 16.41
CA PRO A 14 0.94 -6.88 16.69
C PRO A 14 2.04 -7.18 15.67
N LEU A 15 2.63 -6.13 15.10
CA LEU A 15 3.81 -6.24 14.26
C LEU A 15 5.01 -6.71 15.09
N THR A 16 5.92 -7.44 14.46
CA THR A 16 7.22 -7.72 15.09
C THR A 16 8.07 -6.46 15.01
N GLU A 17 8.66 -6.07 16.13
CA GLU A 17 9.58 -4.94 16.27
C GLU A 17 11.01 -5.45 16.40
N TYR A 18 11.90 -4.75 15.71
CA TYR A 18 13.34 -4.93 15.72
C TYR A 18 14.00 -3.59 16.06
N GLU A 19 15.07 -3.63 16.84
CA GLU A 19 15.77 -2.44 17.32
C GLU A 19 16.70 -1.86 16.24
N SER A 20 17.24 -2.71 15.37
CA SER A 20 18.12 -2.31 14.28
C SER A 20 17.64 -2.81 12.92
N GLN A 21 18.09 -2.11 11.86
CA GLN A 21 17.90 -2.56 10.48
C GLN A 21 18.48 -3.95 10.25
N ARG A 22 19.62 -4.26 10.88
CA ARG A 22 20.29 -5.55 10.75
C ARG A 22 19.42 -6.68 11.29
N ASP A 23 18.87 -6.54 12.49
CA ASP A 23 18.03 -7.57 13.10
C ASP A 23 16.73 -7.75 12.31
N ALA A 24 16.18 -6.65 11.77
CA ALA A 24 15.03 -6.70 10.88
C ALA A 24 15.36 -7.45 9.58
N GLN A 25 16.55 -7.21 9.01
CA GLN A 25 17.02 -7.92 7.82
C GLN A 25 17.16 -9.43 8.07
N GLU A 26 17.75 -9.82 9.20
CA GLU A 26 17.82 -11.23 9.62
C GLU A 26 16.42 -11.85 9.76
N GLY A 27 15.47 -11.10 10.33
CA GLY A 27 14.07 -11.51 10.40
C GLY A 27 13.41 -11.70 9.03
N ALA A 28 13.72 -10.83 8.07
CA ALA A 28 13.26 -10.95 6.69
C ALA A 28 13.84 -12.19 5.99
N ASP A 29 15.14 -12.42 6.17
CA ASP A 29 15.83 -13.59 5.61
C ASP A 29 15.31 -14.90 6.22
N HIS A 30 15.06 -14.92 7.52
CA HIS A 30 14.41 -16.04 8.20
C HIS A 30 13.00 -16.29 7.64
N ALA A 31 12.18 -15.25 7.45
CA ALA A 31 10.84 -15.39 6.89
C ALA A 31 10.86 -15.93 5.44
N ARG A 32 11.87 -15.55 4.66
CA ARG A 32 12.09 -16.07 3.31
C ARG A 32 12.47 -17.54 3.33
N GLN A 33 13.40 -17.94 4.19
CA GLN A 33 13.88 -19.32 4.27
C GLN A 33 12.83 -20.27 4.88
N ALA A 34 12.17 -19.86 5.96
CA ALA A 34 11.23 -20.72 6.69
C ALA A 34 9.85 -20.83 6.02
N TYR A 35 9.37 -19.75 5.37
CA TYR A 35 8.00 -19.68 4.86
C TYR A 35 7.90 -19.29 3.38
N GLY A 36 9.02 -19.08 2.69
CA GLY A 36 9.03 -18.60 1.29
C GLY A 36 8.48 -17.18 1.13
N ARG A 37 8.32 -16.41 2.22
CA ARG A 37 7.71 -15.08 2.19
C ARG A 37 8.78 -14.01 2.02
N LYS A 38 8.72 -13.28 0.90
CA LYS A 38 9.59 -12.12 0.67
C LYS A 38 9.11 -10.93 1.49
N MET A 39 9.81 -10.66 2.58
CA MET A 39 9.59 -9.52 3.46
C MET A 39 10.75 -8.54 3.30
N ALA A 40 10.49 -7.26 3.52
CA ALA A 40 11.48 -6.20 3.50
C ALA A 40 11.37 -5.35 4.79
N PRO A 41 12.51 -5.02 5.43
CA PRO A 41 12.52 -4.18 6.61
C PRO A 41 12.20 -2.71 6.25
N TYR A 42 11.49 -2.03 7.14
CA TYR A 42 11.27 -0.59 7.07
C TYR A 42 11.22 0.02 8.48
N GLN A 43 11.71 1.24 8.62
CA GLN A 43 11.62 1.98 9.88
C GLN A 43 10.23 2.60 10.01
N CYS A 44 9.62 2.46 11.19
CA CYS A 44 8.31 3.02 11.46
C CYS A 44 8.43 4.46 11.96
N ASP A 45 7.77 5.40 11.28
CA ASP A 45 7.72 6.80 11.72
C ASP A 45 6.93 7.00 13.03
N THR A 46 6.08 6.02 13.42
CA THR A 46 5.23 6.13 14.62
C THR A 46 5.91 5.66 15.89
N CYS A 47 6.58 4.51 15.86
CA CYS A 47 7.25 3.94 17.03
C CYS A 47 8.78 4.03 16.97
N GLY A 48 9.36 4.43 15.83
CA GLY A 48 10.80 4.49 15.62
C GLY A 48 11.48 3.13 15.37
N MET A 49 10.78 2.02 15.64
CA MET A 49 11.30 0.66 15.51
C MET A 49 11.25 0.15 14.07
N TRP A 50 12.00 -0.91 13.78
CA TRP A 50 11.99 -1.58 12.49
C TRP A 50 10.91 -2.66 12.45
N HIS A 51 10.19 -2.72 11.33
CA HIS A 51 9.15 -3.70 11.06
C HIS A 51 9.39 -4.38 9.72
N LEU A 52 8.67 -5.49 9.50
CA LEU A 52 8.66 -6.22 8.24
C LEU A 52 7.35 -5.98 7.49
N ALA A 53 7.45 -5.51 6.26
CA ALA A 53 6.36 -5.52 5.30
C ALA A 53 6.65 -6.54 4.20
N ALA A 54 5.61 -7.08 3.57
CA ALA A 54 5.83 -7.86 2.36
C ALA A 54 6.52 -6.98 1.30
N GLU A 55 7.54 -7.51 0.62
CA GLU A 55 8.31 -6.76 -0.40
C GLU A 55 7.38 -6.24 -1.51
N ASN A 56 6.32 -7.01 -1.81
CA ASN A 56 5.28 -6.61 -2.74
C ASN A 56 4.49 -5.36 -2.30
N ARG A 57 4.50 -5.01 -1.00
CA ARG A 57 3.82 -3.84 -0.41
C ARG A 57 4.71 -2.62 -0.26
N GLN A 58 6.03 -2.78 -0.37
CA GLN A 58 6.97 -1.66 -0.33
C GLN A 58 6.85 -0.87 -1.64
N THR A 59 6.16 0.25 -1.58
CA THR A 59 6.05 1.23 -2.66
C THR A 59 6.65 2.53 -2.15
N PRO A 60 8.00 2.65 -2.15
CA PRO A 60 8.66 3.86 -1.70
C PRO A 60 8.14 5.03 -2.53
N SER A 61 7.73 6.09 -1.84
CA SER A 61 7.26 7.33 -2.45
C SER A 61 7.88 8.51 -1.73
N THR A 62 8.17 9.56 -2.47
CA THR A 62 8.56 10.86 -1.93
C THR A 62 7.37 11.81 -1.93
N LYS A 63 7.46 12.92 -1.21
CA LYS A 63 6.43 13.98 -1.28
C LYS A 63 6.68 14.87 -2.50
N CYS A 64 5.63 15.17 -3.25
CA CYS A 64 5.70 16.14 -4.34
C CYS A 64 5.91 17.55 -3.76
N PRO A 65 6.92 18.32 -4.22
CA PRO A 65 7.15 19.67 -3.73
C PRO A 65 6.11 20.69 -4.21
N VAL A 66 5.35 20.36 -5.27
CA VAL A 66 4.42 21.31 -5.93
C VAL A 66 2.97 20.86 -5.85
N CYS A 67 2.69 19.57 -5.97
CA CYS A 67 1.32 19.08 -6.06
C CYS A 67 0.76 18.72 -4.68
N THR A 68 -0.36 19.31 -4.33
CA THR A 68 -1.12 19.02 -3.10
C THR A 68 -2.41 18.27 -3.41
N GLY A 69 -2.86 17.47 -2.44
CA GLY A 69 -4.16 16.81 -2.46
C GLY A 69 -5.28 17.78 -2.07
N SER A 70 -6.52 17.30 -2.20
CA SER A 70 -7.72 18.03 -1.76
C SER A 70 -7.76 18.27 -0.24
N ASP A 71 -6.98 17.51 0.51
CA ASP A 71 -6.79 17.62 1.96
C ASP A 71 -5.66 18.60 2.34
N GLY A 72 -5.07 19.29 1.36
CA GLY A 72 -3.96 20.23 1.56
C GLY A 72 -2.61 19.56 1.80
N LYS A 73 -2.53 18.23 1.82
CA LYS A 73 -1.25 17.51 2.03
C LYS A 73 -0.49 17.35 0.71
N PRO A 74 0.86 17.39 0.72
CA PRO A 74 1.65 17.07 -0.45
C PRO A 74 1.32 15.66 -0.97
N LYS A 75 1.11 15.54 -2.28
CA LYS A 75 0.85 14.25 -2.92
C LYS A 75 2.06 13.33 -2.82
N ASP A 76 1.80 12.04 -2.71
CA ASP A 76 2.85 11.04 -2.89
C ASP A 76 3.27 10.99 -4.36
N THR A 77 4.57 10.80 -4.55
CA THR A 77 5.23 10.76 -5.85
C THR A 77 6.01 9.47 -5.98
N TYR A 78 5.70 8.71 -7.02
CA TYR A 78 6.38 7.47 -7.37
C TYR A 78 7.33 7.71 -8.52
N ARG A 79 8.42 6.94 -8.59
CA ARG A 79 9.48 7.14 -9.58
C ARG A 79 8.99 6.87 -11.00
N ASN A 80 8.09 5.91 -11.16
CA ASN A 80 7.55 5.48 -12.45
C ASN A 80 6.07 5.06 -12.33
N GLU A 81 5.42 4.93 -13.48
CA GLU A 81 4.01 4.53 -13.59
C GLU A 81 3.75 3.17 -12.94
N SER A 82 4.63 2.20 -13.18
CA SER A 82 4.50 0.83 -12.66
C SER A 82 4.48 0.79 -11.13
N GLU A 83 5.30 1.59 -10.46
CA GLU A 83 5.32 1.72 -9.01
C GLU A 83 4.03 2.37 -8.47
N ALA A 84 3.57 3.44 -9.13
CA ALA A 84 2.29 4.07 -8.80
C ALA A 84 1.13 3.10 -8.99
N GLN A 85 1.11 2.35 -10.10
CA GLN A 85 0.07 1.39 -10.42
C GLN A 85 0.07 0.23 -9.42
N ARG A 86 1.23 -0.28 -9.06
CA ARG A 86 1.37 -1.29 -7.99
C ARG A 86 0.79 -0.79 -6.67
N ARG A 87 1.04 0.48 -6.32
CA ARG A 87 0.44 1.09 -5.13
C ARG A 87 -1.08 1.24 -5.23
N ALA A 88 -1.59 1.67 -6.38
CA ALA A 88 -3.03 1.73 -6.63
C ALA A 88 -3.70 0.35 -6.47
N ASP A 89 -3.08 -0.72 -7.00
CA ASP A 89 -3.59 -2.08 -6.89
C ASP A 89 -3.60 -2.61 -5.45
N ILE A 90 -2.57 -2.28 -4.66
CA ILE A 90 -2.53 -2.61 -3.22
C ILE A 90 -3.67 -1.91 -2.50
N LEU A 91 -3.83 -0.59 -2.71
CA LEU A 91 -4.87 0.20 -2.05
C LEU A 91 -6.28 -0.24 -2.47
N ARG A 92 -6.48 -0.64 -3.73
CA ARG A 92 -7.73 -1.24 -4.19
C ARG A 92 -8.04 -2.54 -3.46
N LYS A 93 -7.04 -3.43 -3.31
CA LYS A 93 -7.22 -4.72 -2.62
C LYS A 93 -7.44 -4.55 -1.11
N GLU A 94 -6.77 -3.59 -0.48
CA GLU A 94 -6.82 -3.41 0.98
C GLU A 94 -7.98 -2.53 1.45
N GLN A 95 -8.34 -1.50 0.68
CA GLN A 95 -9.30 -0.46 1.11
C GLN A 95 -10.48 -0.32 0.14
N GLY A 96 -10.50 -1.06 -0.97
CA GLY A 96 -11.50 -0.86 -2.03
C GLY A 96 -11.35 0.47 -2.76
N ALA A 97 -10.22 1.17 -2.60
CA ALA A 97 -10.00 2.49 -3.18
C ALA A 97 -9.68 2.36 -4.67
N GLU A 98 -10.56 2.86 -5.53
CA GLU A 98 -10.27 3.01 -6.96
C GLU A 98 -9.44 4.26 -7.20
N LEU A 99 -8.14 4.06 -7.46
CA LEU A 99 -7.20 5.13 -7.74
C LEU A 99 -6.74 5.06 -9.19
N ARG A 100 -6.58 6.22 -9.82
CA ARG A 100 -5.96 6.40 -11.13
C ARG A 100 -4.55 6.92 -10.96
N VAL A 101 -3.66 6.41 -11.79
CA VAL A 101 -2.26 6.83 -11.91
C VAL A 101 -2.15 7.90 -12.99
N TYR A 102 -1.38 8.96 -12.74
CA TYR A 102 -1.09 9.98 -13.75
C TYR A 102 0.28 10.62 -13.52
N ALA A 103 0.91 11.09 -14.59
CA ALA A 103 2.19 11.77 -14.53
C ALA A 103 2.06 13.16 -13.90
N CYS A 104 3.05 13.57 -13.13
CA CYS A 104 3.16 14.92 -12.61
C CYS A 104 3.44 15.89 -13.76
N GLU A 105 2.60 16.91 -13.92
CA GLU A 105 2.78 17.96 -14.94
C GLU A 105 4.10 18.74 -14.79
N LYS A 106 4.66 18.75 -13.58
CA LYS A 106 5.95 19.39 -13.27
C LYS A 106 7.14 18.44 -13.36
N GLY A 107 6.94 17.20 -13.82
CA GLY A 107 8.01 16.24 -14.05
C GLY A 107 8.57 15.57 -12.78
N HIS A 108 7.90 15.68 -11.64
CA HIS A 108 8.41 15.10 -10.38
C HIS A 108 8.19 13.59 -10.25
N GLY A 109 7.48 12.95 -11.18
CA GLY A 109 7.19 11.52 -11.14
C GLY A 109 5.71 11.23 -11.39
N TRP A 110 5.16 10.25 -10.68
CA TRP A 110 3.79 9.77 -10.88
C TRP A 110 2.96 9.91 -9.60
N HIS A 111 1.69 10.28 -9.75
CA HIS A 111 0.77 10.52 -8.65
C HIS A 111 -0.43 9.58 -8.70
N LEU A 112 -1.09 9.47 -7.55
CA LEU A 112 -2.40 8.83 -7.43
C LEU A 112 -3.49 9.88 -7.25
N THR A 113 -4.61 9.66 -7.92
CA THR A 113 -5.84 10.42 -7.74
C THR A 113 -7.03 9.48 -7.62
N LYS A 114 -8.12 9.93 -7.00
CA LYS A 114 -9.34 9.14 -6.92
C LYS A 114 -9.89 8.94 -8.33
N GLY A 115 -10.10 7.70 -8.73
CA GLY A 115 -10.86 7.40 -9.94
C GLY A 115 -12.30 7.86 -9.73
N TYR A 116 -12.87 8.52 -10.73
CA TYR A 116 -14.30 8.76 -10.75
C TYR A 116 -15.02 7.41 -10.96
N SER A 117 -15.20 6.63 -9.90
CA SER A 117 -16.28 5.63 -9.85
C SER A 117 -17.57 6.39 -9.62
N GLY A 118 -18.24 6.77 -10.70
CA GLY A 118 -19.68 6.91 -10.62
C GLY A 118 -20.23 5.56 -10.13
N ASN A 119 -21.08 5.57 -9.10
CA ASN A 119 -21.82 4.43 -8.60
C ASN A 119 -22.50 3.66 -9.76
N PHE A 120 -21.84 2.66 -10.35
CA PHE A 120 -22.52 1.67 -11.16
C PHE A 120 -22.80 0.46 -10.28
N SER A 121 -23.85 0.59 -9.46
CA SER A 121 -24.56 -0.56 -8.93
C SER A 121 -25.04 -1.39 -10.11
N ILE A 122 -24.29 -2.44 -10.47
CA ILE A 122 -24.79 -3.49 -11.35
C ILE A 122 -25.90 -4.19 -10.58
N LYS A 123 -27.14 -3.67 -10.71
CA LYS A 123 -28.34 -4.41 -10.33
C LYS A 123 -28.36 -5.65 -11.21
N LYS A 124 -27.92 -6.78 -10.67
CA LYS A 124 -28.11 -8.10 -11.28
C LYS A 124 -29.62 -8.31 -11.41
N THR A 125 -30.19 -8.04 -12.58
CA THR A 125 -31.55 -8.45 -12.91
C THR A 125 -31.53 -9.94 -13.17
N SER A 126 -31.89 -10.72 -12.15
CA SER A 126 -32.19 -12.14 -12.26
C SER A 126 -33.47 -12.31 -13.09
N ARG A 127 -33.30 -12.39 -14.42
CA ARG A 127 -34.38 -12.78 -15.34
C ARG A 127 -34.71 -14.25 -15.06
N LYS A 128 -35.75 -14.49 -14.25
CA LYS A 128 -36.35 -15.82 -14.07
C LYS A 128 -36.76 -16.35 -15.45
N LYS A 129 -36.08 -17.39 -15.94
CA LYS A 129 -36.58 -18.23 -17.03
C LYS A 129 -37.81 -18.99 -16.52
N SER A 130 -39.00 -18.56 -16.93
CA SER A 130 -40.21 -19.38 -16.85
C SER A 130 -40.03 -20.52 -17.87
N ARG A 131 -39.99 -21.75 -17.36
CA ARG A 131 -40.19 -22.96 -18.15
C ARG A 131 -41.70 -23.14 -18.29
N ARG A 132 -42.18 -23.16 -19.53
CA ARG A 132 -43.40 -23.87 -19.95
C ARG A 132 -43.02 -24.69 -21.16
#